data_AF-A0AB37XNH1-F1
#
_entry.id   AF-A0AB37XNH1-F1
#
_cell.length_a   1.000
_cell.length_b   1.000
_cell.length_c   1.000
_cell.angle_alpha   90.00
_cell.angle_beta   90.00
_cell.angle_gamma   90.00
#
_symmetry.space_group_name_H-M   'P 1'
#
loop_
_entity.id
_entity.type
_entity.pdbx_description
1 polymer ?
#
loop_
_entity_poly.entity_id
_entity_poly.type
_entity_poly.pdbx_seq_one_letter_code
_entity_poly.pdbx_strand_id
1 'polypeptide(L)'
;GALINEVSFSKPEWINGKRTITVHWRGSKDRYKIVHLIEYGHVQKGTGKFIKPKAMGGVNRAIRQGQNKYFETLKRELKKL
;
A
#
# COMPACT_ATOMS: atom_id res chain seq x y z
N GLY A 1 -1.89 14.20 -4.12
CA GLY A 1 -0.58 14.47 -3.50
C GLY A 1 0.53 13.89 -4.36
N ALA A 2 1.74 14.45 -4.37
CA ALA A 2 2.78 14.16 -5.38
C ALA A 2 3.14 12.66 -5.57
N LEU A 3 2.97 11.82 -4.55
CA LEU A 3 3.20 10.37 -4.64
C LEU A 3 2.17 9.64 -5.51
N ILE A 4 0.92 10.11 -5.54
CA ILE A 4 -0.17 9.44 -6.27
C ILE A 4 0.05 9.47 -7.78
N ASN A 5 0.79 10.47 -8.27
CA ASN A 5 1.06 10.66 -9.69
C ASN A 5 2.08 9.65 -10.24
N GLU A 6 2.76 8.90 -9.37
CA GLU A 6 3.73 7.86 -9.75
C GLU A 6 3.23 6.46 -9.38
N VAL A 7 1.97 6.34 -8.93
CA VAL A 7 1.35 5.05 -8.63
C VAL A 7 0.71 4.49 -9.88
N SER A 8 1.03 3.24 -10.19
CA SER A 8 0.26 2.41 -11.10
C SER A 8 -0.06 1.07 -10.44
N PHE A 9 -1.06 0.36 -10.96
CA PHE A 9 -1.43 -0.96 -10.47
C PHE A 9 -1.74 -1.89 -11.64
N SER A 10 -1.43 -3.18 -11.46
CA SER A 10 -1.78 -4.21 -12.44
C SER A 10 -3.29 -4.40 -12.50
N LYS A 11 -3.78 -5.01 -13.58
CA LYS A 11 -5.09 -5.65 -13.51
C LYS A 11 -5.03 -6.78 -12.47
N PRO A 12 -6.17 -7.19 -11.90
CA PRO A 12 -6.18 -8.36 -11.02
C PRO A 12 -5.75 -9.60 -11.82
N GLU A 13 -4.79 -10.34 -11.29
CA GLU A 13 -4.10 -11.47 -11.93
C GLU A 13 -4.09 -12.68 -10.99
N TRP A 14 -3.86 -13.87 -11.52
CA TRP A 14 -3.68 -15.08 -10.71
C TRP A 14 -2.18 -15.35 -10.54
N ILE A 15 -1.69 -15.25 -9.31
CA ILE A 15 -0.29 -15.51 -8.95
C ILE A 15 -0.29 -16.57 -7.86
N ASN A 16 0.32 -17.73 -8.10
CA ASN A 16 0.38 -18.86 -7.17
C ASN A 16 -1.00 -19.25 -6.59
N GLY A 17 -2.03 -19.31 -7.44
CA GLY A 17 -3.40 -19.65 -7.05
C GLY A 17 -4.13 -18.57 -6.26
N LYS A 18 -3.56 -17.36 -6.11
CA LYS A 18 -4.17 -16.24 -5.40
C LYS A 18 -4.47 -15.09 -6.37
N ARG A 19 -5.69 -14.55 -6.28
CA ARG A 19 -6.07 -13.33 -7.01
C ARG A 19 -5.29 -12.15 -6.42
N THR A 20 -4.40 -11.56 -7.22
CA THR A 20 -3.40 -10.59 -6.79
C THR A 20 -3.48 -9.32 -7.65
N ILE A 21 -3.29 -8.16 -7.02
CA ILE A 21 -3.06 -6.88 -7.70
C ILE A 21 -1.70 -6.38 -7.25
N THR A 22 -0.82 -6.06 -8.19
CA THR A 22 0.50 -5.52 -7.89
C THR A 22 0.46 -4.01 -8.01
N VAL A 23 0.86 -3.32 -6.93
CA VAL A 23 0.97 -1.86 -6.91
C VAL A 23 2.43 -1.45 -7.11
N HIS A 24 2.66 -0.56 -8.06
CA HIS A 24 3.98 -0.06 -8.42
C HIS A 24 4.07 1.44 -8.17
N TRP A 25 5.23 1.88 -7.67
CA TRP A 25 5.62 3.28 -7.68
C TRP A 25 6.73 3.47 -8.70
N ARG A 26 6.43 4.05 -9.86
CA ARG A 26 7.38 4.28 -10.94
C ARG A 26 7.21 5.68 -11.50
N GLY A 27 8.27 6.48 -11.43
CA GLY A 27 8.29 7.83 -11.98
C GLY A 27 9.71 8.40 -12.01
N SER A 28 9.89 9.51 -12.72
CA SER A 28 11.20 10.14 -12.96
C SER A 28 11.85 10.74 -11.71
N LYS A 29 11.13 10.77 -10.57
CA LYS A 29 11.59 11.41 -9.34
C LYS A 29 11.91 10.41 -8.23
N ASP A 30 11.98 9.11 -8.56
CA ASP A 30 12.36 8.04 -7.63
C ASP A 30 11.59 8.04 -6.30
N ARG A 31 10.31 8.48 -6.30
CA ARG A 31 9.60 8.68 -5.04
C ARG A 31 9.19 7.40 -4.34
N TYR A 32 9.39 6.23 -4.97
CA TYR A 32 9.30 4.93 -4.30
C TYR A 32 10.16 4.86 -3.03
N LYS A 33 11.32 5.55 -3.02
CA LYS A 33 12.19 5.66 -1.84
C LYS A 33 11.46 6.33 -0.68
N ILE A 34 10.70 7.39 -0.96
CA ILE A 34 9.90 8.11 0.05
C ILE A 34 8.78 7.22 0.59
N VAL A 35 8.13 6.43 -0.26
CA VAL A 35 7.07 5.51 0.17
C VAL A 35 7.59 4.51 1.20
N HIS A 36 8.77 3.92 0.99
CA HIS A 36 9.39 3.04 1.97
C HIS A 36 9.70 3.76 3.28
N LEU A 37 10.27 4.96 3.22
CA LEU A 37 10.57 5.76 4.42
C LEU A 37 9.30 6.12 5.19
N ILE A 38 8.21 6.44 4.49
CA ILE A 38 6.91 6.69 5.12
C ILE A 38 6.40 5.41 5.77
N GLU A 39 6.39 4.29 5.05
CA GLU A 39 5.76 3.05 5.53
C GLU A 39 6.45 2.47 6.77
N TYR A 40 7.78 2.49 6.78
CA TYR A 40 8.58 1.82 7.81
C TYR A 40 9.28 2.77 8.80
N GLY A 41 9.29 4.08 8.51
CA GLY A 41 10.19 5.01 9.19
C GLY A 41 11.63 4.80 8.77
N HIS A 42 12.54 5.56 9.39
CA HIS A 42 13.97 5.45 9.11
C HIS A 42 14.81 6.00 10.25
N VAL A 43 16.07 5.57 10.30
CA VAL A 43 17.07 6.15 11.19
C VAL A 43 17.71 7.34 10.50
N GLN A 44 17.72 8.49 11.17
CA GLN A 44 18.38 9.69 10.68
C GLN A 44 19.90 9.50 10.74
N LYS A 45 20.56 9.69 9.60
CA LYS A 45 22.02 9.67 9.51
C LYS A 45 22.61 10.82 10.35
N GLY A 46 23.65 10.52 11.12
CA GLY A 46 24.36 11.48 11.97
C GLY A 46 23.88 11.51 13.42
N THR A 47 22.56 11.49 13.65
CA THR A 47 22.01 11.48 15.03
C THR A 47 21.70 10.07 15.53
N GLY A 48 21.53 9.09 14.64
CA GLY A 48 21.12 7.73 15.00
C GLY A 48 19.67 7.63 15.49
N LYS A 49 18.92 8.74 15.46
CA LYS A 49 17.54 8.79 15.96
C LYS A 49 16.57 8.16 14.96
N PHE A 50 15.69 7.28 15.45
CA PHE A 50 14.58 6.80 14.64
C PHE A 50 13.53 7.91 14.42
N ILE A 51 13.22 8.17 13.17
CA ILE A 51 12.19 9.11 12.73
C ILE A 51 10.94 8.33 12.37
N LYS A 52 9.86 8.62 13.09
CA LYS A 52 8.51 8.09 12.84
C LYS A 52 7.71 9.09 11.98
N PRO A 53 7.42 8.79 10.70
CA PRO A 53 6.62 9.65 9.85
C PRO A 53 5.18 9.77 10.35
N LYS A 54 4.56 10.94 10.19
CA LYS A 54 3.15 11.17 10.56
C LYS A 54 2.19 10.21 9.85
N ALA A 55 2.49 9.86 8.60
CA ALA A 55 1.69 8.97 7.77
C ALA A 55 2.14 7.49 7.81
N MET A 56 2.97 7.10 8.79
CA MET A 56 3.56 5.76 8.85
C MET A 56 2.51 4.65 8.83
N GLY A 57 2.79 3.55 8.12
CA GLY A 57 1.89 2.40 8.00
C GLY A 57 0.64 2.67 7.15
N GLY A 58 0.65 3.68 6.28
CA GLY A 58 -0.51 4.08 5.48
C GLY A 58 -0.93 3.00 4.49
N VAL A 59 0.03 2.35 3.83
CA VAL A 59 -0.24 1.29 2.85
C VAL A 59 -0.77 0.05 3.55
N ASN A 60 -0.12 -0.40 4.63
CA ASN A 60 -0.59 -1.55 5.40
C ASN A 60 -2.01 -1.33 5.97
N ARG A 61 -2.32 -0.12 6.47
CA ARG A 61 -3.68 0.20 6.91
C ARG A 61 -4.69 0.10 5.78
N ALA A 62 -4.38 0.64 4.60
CA ALA A 62 -5.26 0.57 3.44
C ALA A 62 -5.52 -0.88 3.00
N ILE A 63 -4.49 -1.74 2.99
CA ILE A 63 -4.63 -3.17 2.68
C ILE A 63 -5.58 -3.85 3.67
N ARG A 64 -5.40 -3.62 4.98
CA ARG A 64 -6.26 -4.19 6.02
C ARG A 64 -7.72 -3.73 5.90
N GLN A 65 -7.94 -2.45 5.64
CA GLN A 65 -9.28 -1.91 5.42
C GLN A 65 -9.93 -2.49 4.15
N GLY A 66 -9.15 -2.66 3.07
CA GLY A 66 -9.60 -3.30 1.84
C GLY A 66 -10.05 -4.75 2.04
N GLN A 67 -9.32 -5.53 2.85
CA GLN A 67 -9.70 -6.90 3.20
C GLN A 67 -11.07 -6.96 3.90
N ASN A 68 -11.29 -6.10 4.90
CA ASN A 68 -12.58 -6.02 5.58
C ASN A 68 -13.71 -5.71 4.59
N LYS A 69 -13.49 -4.73 3.70
CA LYS A 69 -14.49 -4.35 2.70
C LYS A 69 -14.80 -5.47 1.70
N TYR A 70 -13.78 -6.22 1.30
CA TYR A 70 -13.95 -7.41 0.46
C TYR A 70 -14.84 -8.45 1.14
N PHE A 71 -14.53 -8.83 2.39
CA PHE A 71 -15.33 -9.82 3.12
C PHE A 71 -16.76 -9.35 3.39
N GLU A 72 -16.96 -8.07 3.72
CA GLU A 72 -18.30 -7.49 3.86
C GLU A 72 -19.11 -7.59 2.56
N THR A 73 -18.48 -7.26 1.44
CA THR A 73 -19.11 -7.32 0.11
C THR A 73 -19.48 -8.75 -0.24
N LEU A 74 -18.56 -9.70 -0.05
CA LEU A 74 -18.81 -11.12 -0.28
C LEU A 74 -19.98 -11.63 0.56
N LYS A 75 -19.99 -11.34 1.86
CA LYS A 75 -21.10 -11.72 2.76
C LYS A 75 -22.44 -11.15 2.29
N ARG A 76 -22.45 -9.89 1.83
CA ARG A 76 -23.67 -9.24 1.32
C ARG A 76 -24.17 -9.90 0.04
N GLU A 77 -23.29 -10.21 -0.92
CA GLU A 77 -23.72 -10.84 -2.17
C GLU A 77 -24.19 -12.28 -1.94
N LEU A 78 -23.54 -13.04 -1.04
CA LEU A 78 -23.99 -14.38 -0.66
C LEU A 78 -25.38 -14.39 0.00
N LYS A 79 -25.77 -13.32 0.71
CA LYS A 79 -27.11 -13.19 1.31
C LYS A 79 -28.23 -12.91 0.31
N LYS A 80 -27.89 -12.51 -0.92
CA LYS A 80 -28.87 -12.22 -1.98
C LYS A 80 -29.19 -13.46 -2.82
N LEU A 81 -28.34 -14.49 -2.72
CA LEU A 81 -28.58 -15.82 -3.28
C LEU A 81 -29.51 -16.60 -2.34
#